data_AF-A0A817HQV6-F1
#
_entry.id   AF-A0A817HQV6-F1
#
_cell.length_a   1.000
_cell.length_b   1.000
_cell.length_c   1.000
_cell.angle_alpha   90.00
_cell.angle_beta   90.00
_cell.angle_gamma   90.00
#
_symmetry.space_group_name_H-M   'P 1'
#
loop_
_entity.id
_entity.type
_entity.pdbx_description
1 polymer ?
#
loop_
_entity_poly.entity_id
_entity_poly.type
_entity_poly.pdbx_seq_one_letter_code
_entity_poly.pdbx_strand_id
1 'polypeptide(L)'
;MLDSNKDNLKLDAMRRIIGLIAKGRDAADLFSAVVKNVVSKNMETKESVYVYLMRYDEEQQDLALLSIATFQRGLKDPNQLIRASTLRVLSSIRVPTTATIMMLAIQDTANDMSPCIRRTAANAIIKLYALDPKIKEDLILIIKKLLADKTITYEDEKQSFHDDDTNETAKSPNNDDDSLNKRTYIMDSDHQLLLRCAKPLL
;
A
#
# COMPACT_ATOMS: atom_id res chain seq x y z
N MET A 1 22.05 14.48 -2.71
CA MET A 1 21.92 13.00 -2.87
C MET A 1 20.50 12.57 -3.26
N LEU A 2 19.43 13.20 -2.76
CA LEU A 2 18.07 12.99 -3.30
C LEU A 2 17.71 13.94 -4.46
N ASP A 3 18.34 15.12 -4.53
CA ASP A 3 18.18 16.09 -5.63
C ASP A 3 19.06 15.79 -6.85
N SER A 4 19.74 14.63 -6.88
CA SER A 4 20.59 14.27 -8.02
C SER A 4 19.74 13.91 -9.23
N ASN A 5 20.20 14.25 -10.44
CA ASN A 5 19.54 13.80 -11.68
C ASN A 5 19.78 12.32 -12.01
N LYS A 6 20.65 11.63 -11.26
CA LYS A 6 20.95 10.21 -11.47
C LYS A 6 20.07 9.33 -10.58
N ASP A 7 19.26 8.48 -11.19
CA ASP A 7 18.33 7.60 -10.47
C ASP A 7 19.03 6.66 -9.48
N ASN A 8 20.19 6.11 -9.84
CA ASN A 8 20.97 5.24 -8.95
C ASN A 8 21.36 5.94 -7.64
N LEU A 9 21.69 7.24 -7.70
CA LEU A 9 22.06 8.00 -6.50
C LEU A 9 20.84 8.30 -5.62
N LYS A 10 19.66 8.50 -6.23
CA LYS A 10 18.40 8.67 -5.50
C LYS A 10 18.02 7.39 -4.78
N LEU A 11 18.12 6.27 -5.49
CA LEU A 11 17.81 4.93 -5.00
C LEU A 11 18.71 4.55 -3.82
N ASP A 12 20.02 4.76 -3.93
CA ASP A 12 20.95 4.54 -2.81
C ASP A 12 20.64 5.45 -1.61
N ALA A 13 20.27 6.70 -1.85
CA ALA A 13 19.85 7.61 -0.78
C ALA A 13 18.57 7.12 -0.10
N MET A 14 17.57 6.69 -0.87
CA MET A 14 16.31 6.15 -0.36
C MET A 14 16.52 4.88 0.46
N ARG A 15 17.33 3.93 -0.04
CA ARG A 15 17.66 2.70 0.71
C ARG A 15 18.32 3.01 2.06
N ARG A 16 19.21 4.01 2.11
CA ARG A 16 19.81 4.47 3.37
C ARG A 16 18.77 5.05 4.32
N ILE A 17 17.84 5.86 3.83
CA ILE A 17 16.76 6.45 4.64
C ILE A 17 15.86 5.36 5.22
N ILE A 18 15.42 4.40 4.40
CA ILE A 18 14.63 3.26 4.87
C ILE A 18 15.42 2.43 5.90
N GLY A 19 16.71 2.22 5.69
CA GLY A 19 17.59 1.57 6.66
C GLY A 19 17.73 2.32 8.00
N LEU A 20 17.62 3.66 8.01
CA LEU A 20 17.59 4.45 9.25
C LEU A 20 16.26 4.24 10.00
N ILE A 21 15.14 4.29 9.27
CA ILE A 21 13.80 4.09 9.81
C ILE A 21 13.65 2.69 10.38
N ALA A 22 14.16 1.66 9.69
CA ALA A 22 14.15 0.28 10.16
C ALA A 22 14.94 0.09 11.47
N LYS A 23 15.91 0.96 11.76
CA LYS A 23 16.65 0.99 13.03
C LYS A 23 15.97 1.86 14.10
N GLY A 24 14.75 2.34 13.86
CA GLY A 24 13.99 3.19 14.76
C GLY A 24 14.49 4.64 14.82
N ARG A 25 15.32 5.09 13.86
CA ARG A 25 15.77 6.48 13.81
C ARG A 25 14.79 7.34 13.04
N ASP A 26 14.54 8.53 13.59
CA ASP A 26 13.72 9.54 12.96
C ASP A 26 14.42 10.14 11.73
N ALA A 27 13.65 10.33 10.67
CA ALA A 27 14.03 10.90 9.39
C ALA A 27 12.95 11.87 8.87
N ALA A 28 12.08 12.39 9.74
CA ALA A 28 11.04 13.36 9.40
C ALA A 28 11.59 14.61 8.70
N ASP A 29 12.79 15.07 9.08
CA ASP A 29 13.46 16.23 8.47
C ASP A 29 13.71 16.07 6.94
N LEU A 30 13.67 14.83 6.43
CA LEU A 30 13.89 14.53 5.01
C LEU A 30 12.59 14.53 4.19
N PHE A 31 11.43 14.81 4.81
CA PHE A 31 10.12 14.65 4.18
C PHE A 31 10.00 15.40 2.84
N SER A 32 10.37 16.68 2.81
CA SER A 32 10.31 17.49 1.59
C SER A 32 11.21 16.93 0.46
N ALA A 33 12.38 16.40 0.82
CA ALA A 33 13.31 15.81 -0.15
C ALA A 33 12.80 14.46 -0.69
N VAL A 34 12.12 13.67 0.14
CA VAL A 34 11.53 12.38 -0.25
C VAL A 34 10.28 12.57 -1.11
N VAL A 35 9.38 13.49 -0.74
CA VAL A 35 8.12 13.76 -1.47
C VAL A 35 8.36 14.21 -2.91
N LYS A 36 9.41 15.00 -3.16
CA LYS A 36 9.78 15.40 -4.54
C LYS A 36 10.04 14.20 -5.46
N ASN A 37 10.40 13.06 -4.90
CA ASN A 37 10.73 11.85 -5.65
C ASN A 37 9.54 10.88 -5.83
N VAL A 38 8.34 11.23 -5.35
CA VAL A 38 7.09 10.46 -5.60
C VAL A 38 6.81 10.33 -7.11
N VAL A 39 7.25 11.30 -7.91
CA VAL A 39 7.11 11.29 -9.38
C VAL A 39 8.26 10.58 -10.11
N SER A 40 9.16 9.92 -9.40
CA SER A 40 10.29 9.20 -10.02
C SER A 40 9.80 8.12 -10.99
N LYS A 41 10.53 7.94 -12.11
CA LYS A 41 10.28 6.86 -13.06
C LYS A 41 10.88 5.54 -12.59
N ASN A 42 11.92 5.60 -11.77
CA ASN A 42 12.54 4.41 -11.19
C ASN A 42 11.61 3.79 -10.13
N MET A 43 11.24 2.53 -10.35
CA MET A 43 10.26 1.80 -9.55
C MET A 43 10.68 1.63 -8.09
N GLU A 44 11.92 1.20 -7.84
CA GLU A 44 12.45 0.99 -6.49
C GLU A 44 12.54 2.29 -5.68
N THR A 45 12.87 3.40 -6.34
CA THR A 45 12.85 4.73 -5.72
C THR A 45 11.43 5.09 -5.29
N LYS A 46 10.45 4.88 -6.19
CA LYS A 46 9.04 5.19 -5.92
C LYS A 46 8.49 4.33 -4.77
N GLU A 47 8.83 3.05 -4.75
CA GLU A 47 8.46 2.14 -3.66
C GLU A 47 9.04 2.60 -2.31
N SER A 48 10.34 2.89 -2.26
CA SER A 48 10.98 3.38 -1.04
C SER A 48 10.33 4.68 -0.56
N VAL A 49 9.91 5.55 -1.48
CA VAL A 49 9.19 6.79 -1.15
C VAL A 49 7.84 6.46 -0.52
N TYR A 50 7.11 5.48 -1.02
CA TYR A 50 5.81 5.09 -0.48
C TYR A 50 5.91 4.46 0.91
N VAL A 51 6.91 3.59 1.14
CA VAL A 51 7.18 3.04 2.46
C VAL A 51 7.50 4.15 3.47
N TYR A 52 8.30 5.14 3.05
CA TYR A 52 8.58 6.32 3.87
C TYR A 52 7.29 7.09 4.22
N LEU A 53 6.44 7.37 3.22
CA LEU A 53 5.20 8.13 3.44
C LEU A 53 4.23 7.42 4.38
N MET A 54 4.11 6.09 4.31
CA MET A 54 3.30 5.33 5.28
C MET A 54 3.82 5.42 6.72
N ARG A 55 5.11 5.74 6.93
CA ARG A 55 5.67 5.85 8.27
C ARG A 55 5.39 7.20 8.93
N TYR A 56 5.33 8.27 8.14
CA TYR A 56 5.19 9.67 8.57
C TYR A 56 3.84 10.28 8.22
N ASP A 57 2.86 9.46 7.88
CA ASP A 57 1.51 9.86 7.47
C ASP A 57 0.74 10.61 8.56
N GLU A 58 0.97 10.32 9.85
CA GLU A 58 0.32 11.00 10.96
C GLU A 58 0.92 12.39 11.27
N GLU A 59 2.21 12.61 11.01
CA GLU A 59 2.92 13.83 11.43
C GLU A 59 2.83 14.99 10.42
N GLN A 60 2.61 14.71 9.12
CA GLN A 60 2.65 15.73 8.05
C GLN A 60 1.48 15.60 7.05
N GLN A 61 0.25 15.49 7.56
CA GLN A 61 -0.96 15.31 6.74
C GLN A 61 -1.21 16.45 5.73
N ASP A 62 -0.90 17.70 6.09
CA ASP A 62 -1.10 18.85 5.18
C ASP A 62 -0.17 18.82 3.97
N LEU A 63 1.06 18.33 4.13
CA LEU A 63 1.97 18.15 2.99
C LEU A 63 1.58 16.94 2.13
N ALA A 64 0.91 15.93 2.70
CA ALA A 64 0.38 14.81 1.94
C ALA A 64 -0.77 15.25 1.00
N LEU A 65 -1.52 16.30 1.35
CA LEU A 65 -2.54 16.91 0.47
C LEU A 65 -1.94 17.38 -0.86
N LEU A 66 -0.71 17.92 -0.84
CA LEU A 66 0.01 18.35 -2.05
C LEU A 66 0.32 17.18 -3.00
N SER A 67 0.32 15.95 -2.47
CA SER A 67 0.63 14.74 -3.22
C SER A 67 -0.61 13.97 -3.70
N ILE A 68 -1.83 14.44 -3.39
CA ILE A 68 -3.09 13.77 -3.77
C ILE A 68 -3.15 13.50 -5.28
N ALA A 69 -2.81 14.48 -6.12
CA ALA A 69 -2.82 14.32 -7.57
C ALA A 69 -1.83 13.24 -8.05
N THR A 70 -0.76 12.99 -7.28
CA THR A 70 0.18 11.92 -7.57
C THR A 70 -0.35 10.57 -7.10
N PHE A 71 -1.03 10.50 -5.95
CA PHE A 71 -1.71 9.28 -5.52
C PHE A 71 -2.84 8.89 -6.48
N GLN A 72 -3.65 9.84 -6.95
CA GLN A 72 -4.68 9.56 -7.95
C GLN A 72 -4.11 8.96 -9.24
N ARG A 73 -2.90 9.38 -9.65
CA ARG A 73 -2.18 8.75 -10.76
C ARG A 73 -1.63 7.36 -10.39
N GLY A 74 -1.08 7.21 -9.19
CA GLY A 74 -0.56 5.93 -8.69
C GLY A 74 -1.63 4.83 -8.57
N LEU A 75 -2.88 5.19 -8.30
CA LEU A 75 -4.02 4.24 -8.32
C LEU A 75 -4.32 3.67 -9.71
N LYS A 76 -3.83 4.31 -10.77
CA LYS A 76 -4.01 3.87 -12.17
C LYS A 76 -2.72 3.29 -12.77
N ASP A 77 -1.71 3.06 -11.94
CA ASP A 77 -0.43 2.51 -12.39
C ASP A 77 -0.61 1.05 -12.86
N PRO A 78 0.06 0.61 -13.93
CA PRO A 78 -0.02 -0.79 -14.38
C PRO A 78 0.46 -1.77 -13.31
N ASN A 79 1.41 -1.39 -12.46
CA ASN A 79 1.93 -2.24 -11.41
C ASN A 79 0.97 -2.30 -10.21
N GLN A 80 0.45 -3.49 -9.92
CA GLN A 80 -0.44 -3.73 -8.78
C GLN A 80 0.15 -3.26 -7.44
N LEU A 81 1.45 -3.45 -7.21
CA LEU A 81 2.07 -3.09 -5.94
C LEU A 81 2.12 -1.57 -5.73
N ILE A 82 2.28 -0.78 -6.81
CA ILE A 82 2.13 0.67 -6.76
C ILE A 82 0.69 1.04 -6.44
N ARG A 83 -0.30 0.43 -7.10
CA ARG A 83 -1.71 0.68 -6.80
C ARG A 83 -2.05 0.38 -5.34
N ALA A 84 -1.59 -0.76 -4.82
CA ALA A 84 -1.80 -1.18 -3.43
C ALA A 84 -1.21 -0.16 -2.45
N SER A 85 0.07 0.14 -2.62
CA SER A 85 0.82 1.04 -1.74
C SER A 85 0.23 2.45 -1.78
N THR A 86 -0.17 2.91 -2.96
CA THR A 86 -0.83 4.21 -3.13
C THR A 86 -2.15 4.27 -2.37
N LEU A 87 -2.98 3.22 -2.44
CA LEU A 87 -4.23 3.16 -1.68
C LEU A 87 -3.98 3.13 -0.17
N ARG A 88 -2.95 2.41 0.30
CA ARG A 88 -2.57 2.39 1.72
C ARG A 88 -2.18 3.78 2.22
N VAL A 89 -1.34 4.51 1.47
CA VAL A 89 -0.94 5.89 1.80
C VAL A 89 -2.13 6.84 1.74
N LEU A 90 -2.94 6.78 0.68
CA LEU A 90 -4.10 7.67 0.54
C LEU A 90 -5.11 7.45 1.69
N SER A 91 -5.31 6.20 2.09
CA SER A 91 -6.25 5.85 3.16
C SER A 91 -5.75 6.17 4.57
N SER A 92 -4.47 6.48 4.75
CA SER A 92 -3.94 6.86 6.06
C SER A 92 -3.95 8.36 6.33
N ILE A 93 -4.19 9.19 5.30
CA ILE A 93 -4.38 10.64 5.45
C ILE A 93 -5.76 10.90 6.06
N ARG A 94 -5.82 11.32 7.34
CA ARG A 94 -7.08 11.54 8.10
C ARG A 94 -7.59 12.98 8.04
N VAL A 95 -7.55 13.60 6.86
CA VAL A 95 -8.08 14.96 6.65
C VAL A 95 -9.50 14.86 6.07
N PRO A 96 -10.54 15.48 6.65
CA PRO A 96 -11.93 15.31 6.19
C PRO A 96 -12.18 15.59 4.70
N THR A 97 -11.42 16.51 4.11
CA THR A 97 -11.52 16.85 2.68
C THR A 97 -11.08 15.71 1.75
N THR A 98 -10.34 14.71 2.23
CA THR A 98 -9.92 13.55 1.44
C THR A 98 -10.97 12.43 1.39
N ALA A 99 -12.01 12.47 2.23
CA ALA A 99 -13.02 11.42 2.32
C ALA A 99 -13.69 11.13 0.96
N THR A 100 -14.05 12.17 0.21
CA THR A 100 -14.63 12.04 -1.13
C THR A 100 -13.66 11.39 -2.13
N ILE A 101 -12.37 11.77 -2.07
CA ILE A 101 -11.35 11.21 -2.96
C ILE A 101 -11.09 9.74 -2.61
N MET A 102 -11.04 9.42 -1.33
CA MET A 102 -10.87 8.05 -0.84
C MET A 102 -12.07 7.16 -1.21
N MET A 103 -13.30 7.68 -1.14
CA MET A 103 -14.49 6.94 -1.59
C MET A 103 -14.36 6.51 -3.06
N LEU A 104 -14.00 7.44 -3.94
CA LEU A 104 -13.82 7.14 -5.36
C LEU A 104 -12.67 6.13 -5.58
N ALA A 105 -11.55 6.33 -4.89
CA ALA A 105 -10.41 5.41 -4.95
C ALA A 105 -10.78 3.98 -4.52
N ILE A 106 -11.57 3.84 -3.45
CA ILE A 106 -12.05 2.54 -2.95
C ILE A 106 -13.02 1.90 -3.94
N GLN A 107 -13.93 2.67 -4.55
CA GLN A 107 -14.84 2.15 -5.57
C GLN A 107 -14.08 1.59 -6.79
N ASP A 108 -13.08 2.32 -7.27
CA ASP A 108 -12.22 1.89 -8.38
C ASP A 108 -11.42 0.63 -8.00
N THR A 109 -10.79 0.63 -6.83
CA THR A 109 -9.92 -0.47 -6.39
C THR A 109 -10.67 -1.72 -5.94
N ALA A 110 -11.94 -1.59 -5.53
CA ALA A 110 -12.83 -2.73 -5.32
C ALA A 110 -13.24 -3.43 -6.63
N ASN A 111 -12.99 -2.79 -7.78
CA ASN A 111 -13.14 -3.36 -9.12
C ASN A 111 -11.80 -3.84 -9.72
N ASP A 112 -10.67 -3.71 -8.99
CA ASP A 112 -9.36 -4.02 -9.55
C ASP A 112 -9.26 -5.50 -9.97
N MET A 113 -8.49 -5.79 -11.02
CA MET A 113 -8.27 -7.16 -11.49
C MET A 113 -7.48 -8.01 -10.48
N SER A 114 -6.56 -7.37 -9.75
CA SER A 114 -5.74 -8.03 -8.74
C SER A 114 -6.49 -8.18 -7.42
N PRO A 115 -6.62 -9.41 -6.89
CA PRO A 115 -7.28 -9.58 -5.60
C PRO A 115 -6.52 -8.97 -4.42
N CYS A 116 -5.19 -8.83 -4.51
CA CYS A 116 -4.38 -8.12 -3.51
C CYS A 116 -4.85 -6.66 -3.33
N ILE A 117 -5.27 -6.02 -4.44
CA ILE A 117 -5.78 -4.64 -4.43
C ILE A 117 -7.18 -4.59 -3.86
N ARG A 118 -8.05 -5.53 -4.23
CA ARG A 118 -9.41 -5.62 -3.67
C ARG A 118 -9.40 -5.84 -2.16
N ARG A 119 -8.46 -6.65 -1.65
CA ARG A 119 -8.19 -6.79 -0.21
C ARG A 119 -7.74 -5.47 0.42
N THR A 120 -6.82 -4.75 -0.23
CA THR A 120 -6.37 -3.44 0.25
C THR A 120 -7.53 -2.43 0.30
N ALA A 121 -8.45 -2.49 -0.67
CA ALA A 121 -9.67 -1.69 -0.67
C ALA A 121 -10.58 -2.01 0.51
N ALA A 122 -10.74 -3.30 0.86
CA ALA A 122 -11.49 -3.70 2.05
C ALA A 122 -10.92 -3.08 3.34
N ASN A 123 -9.59 -3.06 3.48
CA ASN A 123 -8.93 -2.44 4.63
C ASN A 123 -9.10 -0.91 4.65
N ALA A 124 -9.08 -0.26 3.48
CA ALA A 124 -9.29 1.18 3.36
C ALA A 124 -10.71 1.62 3.76
N ILE A 125 -11.74 0.77 3.56
CA ILE A 125 -13.13 1.05 3.95
C ILE A 125 -13.24 1.34 5.45
N ILE A 126 -12.50 0.62 6.28
CA ILE A 126 -12.53 0.78 7.74
C ILE A 126 -12.03 2.18 8.12
N LYS A 127 -10.94 2.63 7.48
CA LYS A 127 -10.35 3.95 7.71
C LYS A 127 -11.28 5.06 7.21
N LEU A 128 -11.93 4.86 6.06
CA LEU A 128 -12.89 5.82 5.51
C LEU A 128 -14.14 5.96 6.39
N TYR A 129 -14.68 4.86 6.92
CA TYR A 129 -15.80 4.92 7.86
C TYR A 129 -15.44 5.64 9.16
N ALA A 130 -14.21 5.42 9.67
CA ALA A 130 -13.72 6.12 10.85
C ALA A 130 -13.57 7.64 10.60
N LEU A 131 -13.28 8.05 9.36
CA LEU A 131 -13.13 9.46 8.97
C LEU A 131 -14.48 10.14 8.73
N ASP A 132 -15.40 9.49 8.03
CA ASP A 132 -16.76 9.98 7.80
C ASP A 132 -17.80 8.85 7.99
N PRO A 133 -18.48 8.79 9.14
CA PRO A 133 -19.50 7.79 9.38
C PRO A 133 -20.77 7.95 8.53
N LYS A 134 -20.99 9.11 7.89
CA LYS A 134 -22.25 9.41 7.17
C LYS A 134 -22.40 8.61 5.87
N ILE A 135 -21.28 8.19 5.28
CA ILE A 135 -21.22 7.42 4.03
C ILE A 135 -21.38 5.90 4.24
N LYS A 136 -21.83 5.47 5.42
CA LYS A 136 -22.00 4.07 5.80
C LYS A 136 -22.73 3.24 4.73
N GLU A 137 -23.84 3.74 4.21
CA GLU A 137 -24.68 2.99 3.27
C GLU A 137 -23.96 2.70 1.96
N ASP A 138 -23.16 3.64 1.46
CA ASP A 138 -22.33 3.45 0.26
C ASP A 138 -21.23 2.41 0.51
N LEU A 139 -20.60 2.46 1.69
CA LEU A 139 -19.56 1.48 2.07
C LEU A 139 -20.13 0.06 2.19
N ILE A 140 -21.36 -0.10 2.70
CA ILE A 140 -22.03 -1.40 2.76
C ILE A 140 -22.19 -2.02 1.37
N LEU A 141 -22.50 -1.23 0.34
CA LEU A 141 -22.61 -1.72 -1.02
C LEU A 141 -21.28 -2.29 -1.53
N ILE A 142 -20.18 -1.59 -1.24
CA ILE A 142 -18.83 -2.02 -1.64
C ILE A 142 -18.43 -3.29 -0.86
N ILE A 143 -18.68 -3.33 0.45
CA ILE A 143 -18.39 -4.51 1.29
C ILE A 143 -19.15 -5.75 0.77
N LYS A 144 -20.45 -5.63 0.48
CA LYS A 144 -21.25 -6.75 -0.06
C LYS A 144 -20.65 -7.32 -1.33
N LYS A 145 -20.15 -6.45 -2.21
CA LYS A 145 -19.46 -6.85 -3.42
C LYS A 145 -18.14 -7.58 -3.12
N LEU A 146 -17.31 -7.02 -2.23
CA LEU A 146 -16.03 -7.64 -1.85
C LEU A 146 -16.23 -8.99 -1.16
N LEU A 147 -17.28 -9.15 -0.35
CA LEU A 147 -17.64 -10.44 0.28
C LEU A 147 -18.15 -11.47 -0.72
N ALA A 148 -18.69 -11.05 -1.86
CA ALA A 148 -19.10 -11.94 -2.93
C ALA A 148 -17.93 -12.40 -3.82
N ASP A 149 -16.72 -11.85 -3.60
CA ASP A 149 -15.52 -12.25 -4.31
C ASP A 149 -15.10 -13.68 -3.92
N LYS A 150 -14.92 -14.54 -4.92
CA LYS A 150 -14.54 -15.95 -4.76
C LYS A 150 -13.05 -16.20 -5.01
N THR A 151 -12.30 -15.17 -5.33
CA THR A 151 -10.86 -15.30 -5.59
C THR A 151 -10.12 -15.60 -4.29
N ILE A 152 -9.32 -16.66 -4.31
CA ILE A 152 -8.47 -17.06 -3.20
C ILE A 152 -7.07 -16.52 -3.50
N THR A 153 -6.54 -15.66 -2.64
CA THR A 153 -5.13 -15.25 -2.68
C THR A 153 -4.33 -16.08 -1.70
N TYR A 154 -3.36 -16.81 -2.21
CA TYR A 154 -2.26 -17.30 -1.38
C TYR A 154 -1.26 -16.15 -1.23
N GLU A 155 -1.00 -15.75 0.02
CA GLU A 155 0.04 -14.78 0.33
C GLU A 155 1.41 -15.44 0.12
N ASP A 156 1.91 -15.38 -1.11
CA ASP A 156 3.35 -15.47 -1.28
C ASP A 156 3.91 -14.10 -0.89
N GLU A 157 4.34 -13.98 0.36
CA GLU A 157 5.14 -12.86 0.90
C GLU A 157 6.46 -12.62 0.11
N LYS A 158 6.69 -13.39 -0.97
CA LYS A 158 7.85 -13.34 -1.85
C LYS A 158 7.60 -12.65 -3.20
N GLN A 159 6.51 -11.93 -3.42
CA GLN A 159 6.53 -10.93 -4.49
C GLN A 159 7.33 -9.71 -4.03
N SER A 160 8.64 -9.92 -3.84
CA SER A 160 9.62 -8.85 -3.87
C SER A 160 9.41 -8.07 -5.17
N PHE A 161 9.48 -6.73 -5.11
CA PHE A 161 9.38 -5.87 -6.29
C PHE A 161 10.50 -6.11 -7.32
N HIS A 162 11.51 -6.92 -6.98
CA HIS A 162 12.42 -7.50 -7.94
C HIS A 162 11.76 -8.70 -8.59
N ASP A 163 11.16 -8.49 -9.77
CA ASP A 163 11.24 -9.42 -10.90
C ASP A 163 10.51 -8.79 -12.09
N ASP A 164 11.29 -8.11 -12.93
CA ASP A 164 11.04 -8.05 -14.37
C ASP A 164 12.37 -7.75 -15.06
N ASP A 165 13.14 -8.82 -15.31
CA ASP A 165 14.06 -8.95 -16.47
C ASP A 165 14.88 -10.25 -16.35
N THR A 166 14.22 -11.42 -16.40
CA THR A 166 14.84 -12.64 -16.96
C THR A 166 13.76 -13.58 -17.48
N ASN A 167 13.67 -13.64 -18.80
CA ASN A 167 12.88 -14.60 -19.54
C ASN A 167 13.73 -15.87 -19.68
N GLU A 168 13.39 -16.98 -19.04
CA GLU A 168 13.80 -18.31 -19.53
C GLU A 168 12.96 -19.46 -18.95
N THR A 169 12.58 -20.34 -19.87
CA THR A 169 11.77 -21.56 -19.76
C THR A 169 12.33 -22.65 -18.85
N ALA A 170 11.47 -23.32 -18.08
CA ALA A 170 11.59 -24.76 -17.80
C ALA A 170 10.27 -25.37 -17.28
N LYS A 171 9.91 -26.53 -17.85
CA LYS A 171 8.77 -27.39 -17.46
C LYS A 171 9.08 -28.26 -16.23
N SER A 172 7.98 -28.73 -15.63
CA SER A 172 7.67 -29.51 -14.42
C SER A 172 8.58 -30.70 -14.02
N PRO A 173 8.39 -31.30 -12.81
CA PRO A 173 7.34 -32.32 -12.64
C PRO A 173 6.57 -32.31 -11.30
N ASN A 174 5.41 -32.98 -11.35
CA ASN A 174 4.50 -33.32 -10.25
C ASN A 174 5.20 -33.92 -9.03
N ASN A 175 4.67 -33.66 -7.84
CA ASN A 175 4.61 -34.64 -6.75
C ASN A 175 3.42 -34.34 -5.85
N ASP A 176 2.54 -35.33 -5.75
CA ASP A 176 1.46 -35.43 -4.77
C ASP A 176 2.07 -35.63 -3.38
N ASP A 177 1.75 -34.77 -2.41
CA ASP A 177 1.73 -35.15 -0.99
C ASP A 177 0.76 -34.26 -0.22
N ASP A 178 -0.35 -34.88 0.19
CA ASP A 178 -1.45 -34.31 0.95
C ASP A 178 -1.10 -34.37 2.45
N SER A 179 -0.47 -33.31 2.95
CA SER A 179 -0.39 -33.07 4.39
C SER A 179 -0.79 -31.63 4.69
N LEU A 180 -1.92 -31.49 5.41
CA LEU A 180 -2.44 -30.23 5.95
C LEU A 180 -1.43 -29.63 6.93
N ASN A 181 -0.42 -28.95 6.37
CA ASN A 181 0.59 -28.23 7.10
C ASN A 181 -0.07 -26.99 7.70
N LYS A 182 -0.59 -27.11 8.94
CA LYS A 182 -1.04 -25.98 9.76
C LYS A 182 0.16 -25.07 10.03
N ARG A 183 0.46 -24.21 9.06
CA ARG A 183 1.42 -23.12 9.23
C ARG A 183 0.85 -22.15 10.26
N THR A 184 1.65 -21.85 11.27
CA THR A 184 1.39 -20.79 12.25
C THR A 184 1.06 -19.51 11.49
N TYR A 185 -0.12 -18.94 11.76
CA TYR A 185 -0.54 -17.69 11.15
C TYR A 185 0.39 -16.55 11.62
N ILE A 186 1.01 -15.84 10.67
CA ILE A 186 1.85 -14.66 10.92
C ILE A 186 1.02 -13.43 10.52
N MET A 187 0.79 -12.50 11.46
CA MET A 187 0.02 -11.28 11.20
C MET A 187 0.83 -10.35 10.28
N ASP A 188 0.35 -10.10 9.06
CA ASP A 188 0.96 -9.09 8.18
C ASP A 188 0.73 -7.66 8.73
N SER A 189 1.35 -6.65 8.09
CA SER A 189 1.26 -5.25 8.51
C SER A 189 -0.18 -4.70 8.50
N ASP A 190 -1.01 -5.16 7.56
CA ASP A 190 -2.42 -4.75 7.46
C ASP A 190 -3.27 -5.41 8.56
N HIS A 191 -3.01 -6.68 8.90
CA HIS A 191 -3.65 -7.39 10.00
C HIS A 191 -3.26 -6.82 11.36
N GLN A 192 -2.00 -6.43 11.54
CA GLN A 192 -1.56 -5.71 12.74
C GLN A 192 -2.26 -4.35 12.87
N LEU A 193 -2.50 -3.66 11.75
CA LEU A 193 -3.24 -2.40 11.73
C LEU A 193 -4.71 -2.60 12.09
N LEU A 194 -5.35 -3.67 11.61
CA LEU A 194 -6.72 -4.04 11.99
C LEU A 194 -6.85 -4.27 13.51
N LEU A 195 -5.89 -5.00 14.11
CA LEU A 195 -5.86 -5.23 15.55
C LEU A 195 -5.66 -3.94 16.36
N ARG A 196 -4.94 -2.95 15.81
CA ARG A 196 -4.80 -1.62 16.45
C ARG A 196 -6.07 -0.77 16.36
N CYS A 197 -6.88 -0.95 15.31
CA CYS A 197 -8.14 -0.23 15.15
C CYS A 197 -9.32 -0.89 15.91
N ALA A 198 -9.21 -2.17 16.25
CA ALA A 198 -10.20 -2.86 17.08
C ALA A 198 -10.02 -2.44 18.55
N LYS A 199 -10.98 -1.68 19.11
CA LYS A 199 -11.05 -1.46 20.56
C LYS A 199 -11.24 -2.81 21.26
N PRO A 200 -10.57 -3.07 22.39
CA PRO A 200 -10.80 -4.28 23.15
C PRO A 200 -12.28 -4.32 23.56
N LEU A 201 -12.94 -5.45 23.30
CA LEU A 201 -14.27 -5.74 23.82
C LEU A 201 -14.11 -5.99 25.33
N LEU A 202 -14.15 -4.91 26.11
CA LEU A 202 -14.38 -4.92 27.55
C LEU A 202 -15.85 -4.62 27.81
#